data_AF-A0A9E5BT54-F1
#
_entry.id   AF-A0A9E5BT54-F1
#
_cell.length_a   1.000
_cell.length_b   1.000
_cell.length_c   1.000
_cell.angle_alpha   90.00
_cell.angle_beta   90.00
_cell.angle_gamma   90.00
#
_symmetry.space_group_name_H-M   'P 1'
#
loop_
_entity.id
_entity.type
_entity.pdbx_description
1 polymer ?
#
loop_
_entity_poly.entity_id
_entity_poly.type
_entity_poly.pdbx_seq_one_letter_code
_entity_poly.pdbx_strand_id
1 'polypeptide(L)'
;MSLIQSIQDTYADLHTWLYTQMVEPLLFHAGAMAWAEDLFDGTEWFMLGLIQILIIAIVFRTWERINPAETQIDARSYVRTDMLYTMIHRLGLFHGVFFILFSSLFFYLSGVLHDWRFERFNVEGWIPGVTTIPIVSFLIYLVILDFIDYWYHRASHRFHWWWQLHALHHSQTRMTAWSDDRNHIVDEFVILRAL
;
A
#
# COMPACT_ATOMS: atom_id res chain seq x y z
N MET A 1 4.97 26.88 16.15
CA MET A 1 4.94 25.64 15.35
C MET A 1 3.61 24.97 15.63
N SER A 2 2.85 24.60 14.59
CA SER A 2 1.61 23.84 14.78
C SER A 2 1.95 22.39 15.18
N LEU A 3 1.01 21.70 15.84
CA LEU A 3 1.18 20.27 16.15
C LEU A 3 1.45 19.44 14.89
N ILE A 4 0.74 19.75 13.80
CA ILE A 4 0.89 19.08 12.51
C ILE A 4 2.33 19.26 11.99
N GLN A 5 2.85 20.49 12.03
CA GLN A 5 4.23 20.76 11.58
C GLN A 5 5.24 19.95 12.39
N SER A 6 5.09 19.91 13.73
CA SER A 6 5.99 19.13 14.58
C SER A 6 5.98 17.64 14.24
N ILE A 7 4.81 17.07 13.91
CA ILE A 7 4.68 15.67 13.51
C ILE A 7 5.36 15.43 12.16
N GLN A 8 5.16 16.32 11.19
CA GLN A 8 5.77 16.23 9.86
C GLN A 8 7.30 16.29 9.94
N ASP A 9 7.82 17.26 10.70
CA ASP A 9 9.26 17.43 10.89
C ASP A 9 9.87 16.19 11.58
N THR A 10 9.24 15.71 12.65
CA THR A 10 9.70 14.51 13.37
C THR A 10 9.72 13.27 12.47
N TYR A 11 8.70 13.11 11.62
CA TYR A 11 8.63 12.01 10.67
C TYR A 11 9.74 12.09 9.62
N ALA A 12 9.95 13.28 9.03
CA ALA A 12 10.98 13.51 8.03
C ALA A 12 12.41 13.30 8.59
N ASP A 13 12.65 13.77 9.82
CA ASP A 13 13.92 13.57 10.52
C ASP A 13 14.18 12.08 10.78
N LEU A 14 13.16 11.34 11.22
CA LEU A 14 13.27 9.90 11.46
C LEU A 14 13.54 9.13 10.17
N HIS A 15 12.88 9.50 9.07
CA HIS A 15 13.08 8.89 7.75
C HIS A 15 14.49 9.13 7.23
N THR A 16 14.95 10.38 7.28
CA THR A 16 16.31 10.75 6.88
C THR A 16 17.36 10.05 7.74
N TRP A 17 17.15 10.00 9.06
CA TRP A 17 18.04 9.29 9.98
C TRP A 17 18.11 7.80 9.67
N LEU A 18 16.96 7.14 9.51
CA LEU A 18 16.90 5.71 9.21
C LEU A 18 17.62 5.39 7.90
N TYR A 19 17.38 6.19 6.87
CA TYR A 19 18.03 6.01 5.57
C TYR A 19 19.55 6.20 5.67
N THR A 20 20.01 7.34 6.17
CA THR A 20 21.44 7.69 6.21
C THR A 20 22.26 6.79 7.14
N GLN A 21 21.66 6.30 8.24
CA GLN A 21 22.37 5.47 9.22
C GLN A 21 22.28 3.98 8.93
N MET A 22 21.23 3.52 8.24
CA MET A 22 21.03 2.08 8.01
C MET A 22 21.08 1.70 6.54
N VAL A 23 20.32 2.38 5.68
CA VAL A 23 20.12 1.95 4.29
C VAL A 23 21.27 2.37 3.38
N GLU A 24 21.66 3.64 3.42
CA GLU A 24 22.72 4.21 2.58
C GLU A 24 24.09 3.51 2.78
N PRO A 25 24.54 3.22 4.02
CA PRO A 25 25.79 2.50 4.23
C PRO A 25 25.73 1.09 3.65
N LEU A 26 24.60 0.38 3.78
CA LEU A 26 24.44 -0.96 3.20
C LEU A 26 24.54 -0.91 1.67
N LEU A 27 23.96 0.11 1.04
CA LEU A 27 24.07 0.30 -0.41
C LEU A 27 25.49 0.59 -0.86
N PHE A 28 26.20 1.42 -0.11
CA PHE A 28 27.59 1.71 -0.39
C PHE A 28 28.45 0.43 -0.35
N HIS A 29 28.33 -0.36 0.72
CA HIS A 29 29.08 -1.62 0.86
C HIS A 29 28.68 -2.68 -0.18
N ALA A 30 27.41 -2.69 -0.61
CA ALA A 30 26.92 -3.59 -1.65
C ALA A 30 27.26 -3.11 -3.08
N GLY A 31 27.83 -1.91 -3.25
CA GLY A 31 28.09 -1.32 -4.57
C GLY A 31 26.80 -0.94 -5.32
N ALA A 32 25.69 -0.75 -4.62
CA ALA A 32 24.36 -0.54 -5.18
C ALA A 32 23.89 0.93 -5.07
N MET A 33 24.82 1.88 -5.00
CA MET A 33 24.50 3.33 -4.90
C MET A 33 23.67 3.87 -6.06
N ALA A 34 23.61 3.18 -7.20
CA ALA A 34 22.71 3.52 -8.31
C ALA A 34 21.22 3.47 -7.92
N TRP A 35 20.87 2.79 -6.83
CA TRP A 35 19.51 2.60 -6.32
C TRP A 35 19.20 3.46 -5.09
N ALA A 36 20.07 4.42 -4.77
CA ALA A 36 19.98 5.24 -3.57
C ALA A 36 18.66 6.00 -3.47
N GLU A 37 18.25 6.68 -4.54
CA GLU A 37 16.99 7.44 -4.59
C GLU A 37 15.77 6.52 -4.45
N ASP A 38 15.73 5.41 -5.20
CA ASP A 38 14.61 4.46 -5.14
C ASP A 38 14.45 3.84 -3.74
N LEU A 39 15.55 3.59 -3.04
CA LEU A 39 15.54 3.05 -1.69
C LEU A 39 15.29 4.10 -0.62
N PHE A 40 15.56 5.37 -0.88
CA PHE A 40 15.11 6.46 -0.03
C PHE A 40 13.57 6.48 0.02
N ASP A 41 12.93 6.49 -1.15
CA ASP A 41 11.47 6.41 -1.28
C ASP A 41 10.95 5.08 -0.69
N GLY A 42 11.61 3.96 -1.01
CA GLY A 42 11.26 2.64 -0.45
C GLY A 42 11.31 2.59 1.08
N THR A 43 12.23 3.33 1.70
CA THR A 43 12.33 3.44 3.16
C THR A 43 11.14 4.21 3.74
N GLU A 44 10.62 5.21 3.01
CA GLU A 44 9.40 5.93 3.40
C GLU A 44 8.20 4.98 3.43
N TRP A 45 8.00 4.21 2.35
CA TRP A 45 6.94 3.21 2.25
C TRP A 45 7.02 2.18 3.38
N PHE A 46 8.24 1.71 3.69
CA PHE A 46 8.47 0.80 4.80
C PHE A 46 8.08 1.41 6.16
N MET A 47 8.42 2.68 6.40
CA MET A 47 8.06 3.39 7.63
C MET A 47 6.54 3.58 7.77
N LEU A 48 5.86 3.99 6.70
CA LEU A 48 4.40 4.08 6.68
C LEU A 48 3.76 2.71 6.94
N GLY A 49 4.31 1.66 6.33
CA GLY A 49 3.93 0.27 6.57
C GLY A 49 4.05 -0.16 8.03
N LEU A 50 5.16 0.18 8.67
CA LEU A 50 5.37 -0.07 10.10
C LEU A 50 4.34 0.66 10.95
N ILE A 51 4.06 1.93 10.66
CA ILE A 51 3.04 2.71 11.36
C ILE A 51 1.67 2.03 11.22
N GLN A 52 1.29 1.59 10.02
CA GLN A 52 0.03 0.86 9.80
C GLN A 52 -0.05 -0.42 10.61
N ILE A 53 1.02 -1.24 10.61
CA ILE A 53 1.08 -2.48 11.39
C ILE A 53 0.97 -2.18 12.89
N LEU A 54 1.61 -1.12 13.38
CA LEU A 54 1.50 -0.68 14.77
C LEU A 54 0.07 -0.25 15.11
N ILE A 55 -0.62 0.46 14.22
CA ILE A 55 -2.03 0.82 14.40
C ILE A 55 -2.89 -0.45 14.47
N ILE A 56 -2.69 -1.43 13.59
CA ILE A 56 -3.43 -2.71 13.63
C ILE A 56 -3.15 -3.44 14.94
N ALA A 57 -1.88 -3.55 15.34
CA ALA A 57 -1.47 -4.29 16.52
C ALA A 57 -1.89 -3.63 17.85
N ILE A 58 -1.94 -2.30 17.90
CA ILE A 58 -2.19 -1.56 19.14
C ILE A 58 -3.64 -1.08 19.21
N VAL A 59 -4.18 -0.50 18.14
CA VAL A 59 -5.54 0.07 18.15
C VAL A 59 -6.56 -1.00 17.83
N PHE A 60 -6.49 -1.59 16.63
CA PHE A 60 -7.53 -2.53 16.18
C PHE A 60 -7.53 -3.82 17.00
N ARG A 61 -6.36 -4.39 17.27
CA ARG A 61 -6.27 -5.61 18.10
C ARG A 61 -6.69 -5.38 19.55
N THR A 62 -6.45 -4.19 20.11
CA THR A 62 -6.94 -3.87 21.47
C THR A 62 -8.46 -3.71 21.46
N TRP A 63 -9.00 -3.01 20.47
CA TRP A 63 -10.46 -2.85 20.34
C TRP A 63 -11.14 -4.21 20.15
N GLU A 64 -10.60 -5.05 19.28
CA GLU A 64 -11.10 -6.41 19.04
C GLU A 64 -11.08 -7.29 20.29
N ARG A 65 -10.12 -7.10 21.21
CA ARG A 65 -10.11 -7.80 22.50
C ARG A 65 -11.20 -7.33 23.45
N ILE A 66 -11.59 -6.06 23.37
CA ILE A 66 -12.63 -5.45 24.21
C ILE A 66 -14.04 -5.79 23.67
N ASN A 67 -14.20 -5.73 22.35
CA ASN A 67 -15.47 -6.00 21.67
C ASN A 67 -15.25 -6.94 20.48
N PRO A 68 -15.06 -8.25 20.72
CA PRO A 68 -14.80 -9.20 19.66
C PRO A 68 -16.05 -9.44 18.82
N ALA A 69 -15.91 -9.32 17.49
CA ALA A 69 -16.97 -9.68 16.55
C ALA A 69 -17.20 -11.20 16.48
N GLU A 70 -16.16 -11.99 16.78
CA GLU A 70 -16.21 -13.46 16.79
C GLU A 70 -15.38 -14.03 17.97
N THR A 71 -15.84 -15.14 18.55
CA THR A 71 -15.08 -15.86 19.58
C THR A 71 -13.87 -16.59 18.98
N GLN A 72 -12.68 -16.12 19.36
CA GLN A 72 -11.38 -16.57 18.81
C GLN A 72 -10.83 -17.80 19.54
N ILE A 73 -11.43 -18.97 19.31
CA ILE A 73 -10.92 -20.27 19.81
C ILE A 73 -9.79 -20.76 18.89
N ASP A 74 -8.66 -21.18 19.47
CA ASP A 74 -7.46 -21.68 18.76
C ASP A 74 -6.88 -20.74 17.70
N ALA A 75 -7.01 -19.42 17.93
CA ALA A 75 -6.73 -18.40 16.93
C ALA A 75 -5.28 -18.27 16.46
N ARG A 76 -4.33 -18.92 17.14
CA ARG A 76 -2.90 -18.70 16.93
C ARG A 76 -2.46 -19.09 15.51
N SER A 77 -2.98 -20.17 14.92
CA SER A 77 -2.51 -20.66 13.62
C SER A 77 -2.93 -19.72 12.48
N TYR A 78 -4.22 -19.42 12.36
CA TYR A 78 -4.72 -18.58 11.26
C TYR A 78 -4.37 -17.09 11.43
N VAL A 79 -4.32 -16.56 12.66
CA VAL A 79 -3.88 -15.17 12.89
C VAL A 79 -2.42 -14.97 12.49
N ARG A 80 -1.55 -15.97 12.73
CA ARG A 80 -0.14 -15.87 12.29
C ARG A 80 -0.02 -15.81 10.77
N THR A 81 -0.81 -16.60 10.06
CA THR A 81 -0.85 -16.53 8.59
C THR A 81 -1.30 -15.14 8.15
N ASP A 82 -2.40 -14.63 8.69
CA ASP A 82 -2.92 -13.30 8.34
C ASP A 82 -1.91 -12.18 8.64
N MET A 83 -1.26 -12.23 9.81
CA MET A 83 -0.18 -11.31 10.17
C MET A 83 0.98 -11.34 9.16
N LEU A 84 1.38 -12.53 8.70
CA LEU A 84 2.47 -12.65 7.72
C LEU A 84 2.09 -12.03 6.37
N TYR A 85 0.87 -12.28 5.88
CA TYR A 85 0.37 -11.61 4.68
C TYR A 85 0.36 -10.09 4.87
N THR A 86 -0.27 -9.60 5.94
CA THR A 86 -0.29 -8.16 6.28
C THR A 86 1.12 -7.56 6.31
N MET A 87 2.10 -8.23 6.92
CA MET A 87 3.47 -7.73 6.97
C MET A 87 4.11 -7.68 5.58
N ILE A 88 3.91 -8.68 4.74
CA ILE A 88 4.45 -8.73 3.38
C ILE A 88 3.87 -7.59 2.52
N HIS A 89 2.56 -7.33 2.62
CA HIS A 89 1.91 -6.28 1.85
C HIS A 89 2.25 -4.89 2.38
N ARG A 90 2.14 -4.67 3.69
CA ARG A 90 2.26 -3.33 4.28
C ARG A 90 3.71 -2.86 4.40
N LEU A 91 4.69 -3.73 4.60
CA LEU A 91 6.10 -3.32 4.71
C LEU A 91 6.75 -2.97 3.37
N GLY A 92 6.00 -2.93 2.27
CA GLY A 92 6.53 -2.52 0.97
C GLY A 92 7.45 -3.57 0.31
N LEU A 93 7.60 -4.77 0.87
CA LEU A 93 8.37 -5.87 0.26
C LEU A 93 7.86 -6.19 -1.15
N PHE A 94 6.54 -6.29 -1.30
CA PHE A 94 5.90 -6.49 -2.59
C PHE A 94 6.20 -5.33 -3.56
N HIS A 95 6.10 -4.09 -3.08
CA HIS A 95 6.34 -2.89 -3.89
C HIS A 95 7.78 -2.82 -4.38
N GLY A 96 8.75 -3.14 -3.54
CA GLY A 96 10.18 -3.14 -3.89
C GLY A 96 10.51 -4.20 -4.95
N VAL A 97 10.06 -5.44 -4.76
CA VAL A 97 10.25 -6.52 -5.76
C VAL A 97 9.60 -6.14 -7.09
N PHE A 98 8.38 -5.60 -7.04
CA PHE A 98 7.65 -5.18 -8.23
C PHE A 98 8.36 -4.05 -8.98
N PHE A 99 8.81 -3.01 -8.26
CA PHE A 99 9.53 -1.90 -8.88
C PHE A 99 10.80 -2.39 -9.58
N ILE A 100 11.58 -3.25 -8.93
CA ILE A 100 12.78 -3.86 -9.54
C ILE A 100 12.44 -4.61 -10.83
N LEU A 101 11.39 -5.42 -10.81
CA LEU A 101 11.04 -6.30 -11.93
C LEU A 101 10.38 -5.56 -13.09
N PHE A 102 9.58 -4.52 -12.82
CA PHE A 102 8.69 -3.92 -13.80
C PHE A 102 8.97 -2.45 -14.10
N SER A 103 9.88 -1.77 -13.38
CA SER A 103 10.21 -0.35 -13.62
C SER A 103 10.52 -0.07 -15.09
N SER A 104 11.34 -0.89 -15.74
CA SER A 104 11.70 -0.75 -17.15
C SER A 104 10.48 -0.80 -18.07
N LEU A 105 9.53 -1.70 -17.80
CA LEU A 105 8.29 -1.79 -18.55
C LEU A 105 7.43 -0.54 -18.34
N PHE A 106 7.31 -0.07 -17.10
CA PHE A 106 6.54 1.14 -16.80
C PHE A 106 7.14 2.39 -17.43
N PHE A 107 8.46 2.54 -17.42
CA PHE A 107 9.12 3.66 -18.10
C PHE A 107 8.87 3.62 -19.61
N TYR A 108 8.95 2.44 -20.23
CA TYR A 108 8.64 2.28 -21.65
C TYR A 108 7.19 2.65 -21.97
N LEU A 109 6.22 2.07 -21.24
CA LEU A 109 4.80 2.34 -21.45
C LEU A 109 4.45 3.80 -21.20
N SER A 110 5.03 4.41 -20.16
CA SER A 110 4.87 5.83 -19.85
C SER A 110 5.39 6.72 -20.98
N GLY A 111 6.53 6.38 -21.59
CA GLY A 111 7.05 7.06 -22.77
C GLY A 111 6.09 7.00 -23.95
N VAL A 112 5.58 5.80 -24.27
CA VAL A 112 4.60 5.61 -25.36
C VAL A 112 3.32 6.41 -25.09
N LEU A 113 2.80 6.36 -23.86
CA LEU A 113 1.60 7.11 -23.47
C LEU A 113 1.82 8.63 -23.56
N HIS A 114 2.99 9.10 -23.13
CA HIS A 114 3.37 10.50 -23.24
C HIS A 114 3.41 10.97 -24.70
N ASP A 115 3.99 10.16 -25.60
CA ASP A 115 4.01 10.44 -27.04
C ASP A 115 2.59 10.53 -27.62
N TRP A 116 1.65 9.78 -27.05
CA TRP A 116 0.23 9.80 -27.41
C TRP A 116 -0.55 10.93 -26.72
N ARG A 117 0.14 11.83 -26.01
CA ARG A 117 -0.43 12.92 -25.20
C ARG A 117 -1.43 12.43 -24.15
N PHE A 118 -1.24 11.20 -23.69
CA PHE A 118 -1.99 10.69 -22.57
C PHE A 118 -1.41 11.30 -21.29
N GLU A 119 -2.13 12.27 -20.73
CA GLU A 119 -1.77 12.86 -19.45
C GLU A 119 -2.11 11.89 -18.32
N ARG A 120 -1.29 11.90 -17.26
CA ARG A 120 -1.58 11.14 -16.04
C ARG A 120 -2.89 11.64 -15.44
N PHE A 121 -3.65 10.72 -14.86
CA PHE A 121 -4.88 11.06 -14.17
C PHE A 121 -4.59 12.06 -13.05
N ASN A 122 -5.10 13.28 -13.17
CA ASN A 122 -4.84 14.37 -12.23
C ASN A 122 -6.12 15.15 -11.98
N VAL A 123 -6.76 14.87 -10.84
CA VAL A 123 -8.01 15.53 -10.43
C VAL A 123 -7.79 17.01 -10.18
N GLU A 124 -6.64 17.39 -9.63
CA GLU A 124 -6.30 18.76 -9.25
C GLU A 124 -6.40 19.72 -10.45
N GLY A 125 -6.07 19.25 -11.65
CA GLY A 125 -6.09 20.02 -12.90
C GLY A 125 -7.47 20.22 -13.53
N TRP A 126 -8.54 19.59 -13.01
CA TRP A 126 -9.85 19.63 -13.67
C TRP A 126 -10.56 20.98 -13.56
N ILE A 127 -10.63 21.54 -12.35
CA ILE A 127 -11.31 22.81 -12.06
C ILE A 127 -10.42 23.67 -11.14
N PRO A 128 -9.62 24.59 -11.69
CA PRO A 128 -8.77 25.48 -10.91
C PRO A 128 -9.57 26.24 -9.84
N GLY A 129 -9.06 26.25 -8.60
CA GLY A 129 -9.72 26.90 -7.46
C GLY A 129 -10.75 26.00 -6.73
N VAL A 130 -11.17 24.89 -7.32
CA VAL A 130 -12.07 23.91 -6.68
C VAL A 130 -11.33 22.60 -6.42
N THR A 131 -10.89 21.91 -7.48
CA THR A 131 -10.18 20.63 -7.35
C THR A 131 -8.74 20.82 -6.88
N THR A 132 -8.21 22.04 -6.90
CA THR A 132 -6.92 22.37 -6.29
C THR A 132 -6.98 22.43 -4.76
N ILE A 133 -8.18 22.41 -4.15
CA ILE A 133 -8.33 22.36 -2.70
C ILE A 133 -8.09 20.91 -2.26
N PRO A 134 -7.12 20.63 -1.37
CA PRO A 134 -6.70 19.25 -1.05
C PRO A 134 -7.83 18.33 -0.55
N ILE A 135 -8.76 18.85 0.26
CA ILE A 135 -9.89 18.03 0.73
C ILE A 135 -10.87 17.70 -0.39
N VAL A 136 -11.03 18.57 -1.38
CA VAL A 136 -11.92 18.34 -2.52
C VAL A 136 -11.33 17.29 -3.44
N SER A 137 -10.05 17.41 -3.82
CA SER A 137 -9.38 16.37 -4.62
C SER A 137 -9.38 15.04 -3.88
N PHE A 138 -9.07 15.02 -2.59
CA PHE A 138 -9.13 13.80 -1.76
C PHE A 138 -10.50 13.11 -1.84
N LEU A 139 -11.60 13.84 -1.66
CA LEU A 139 -12.94 13.27 -1.73
C LEU A 139 -13.28 12.74 -3.13
N ILE A 140 -12.85 13.43 -4.18
CA ILE A 140 -13.04 12.97 -5.55
C ILE A 140 -12.24 11.68 -5.80
N TYR A 141 -10.96 11.64 -5.43
CA TYR A 141 -10.14 10.43 -5.51
C TYR A 141 -10.77 9.29 -4.74
N LEU A 142 -11.26 9.53 -3.51
CA LEU A 142 -11.92 8.52 -2.70
C LEU A 142 -13.13 7.91 -3.42
N VAL A 143 -13.97 8.72 -4.06
CA VAL A 143 -15.12 8.22 -4.83
C VAL A 143 -14.68 7.42 -6.06
N ILE A 144 -13.65 7.89 -6.78
CA ILE A 144 -13.16 7.20 -7.98
C ILE A 144 -12.52 5.86 -7.61
N LEU A 145 -11.66 5.86 -6.59
CA LEU A 145 -11.01 4.67 -6.04
C LEU A 145 -12.05 3.64 -5.60
N ASP A 146 -13.01 4.05 -4.76
CA ASP A 146 -14.08 3.18 -4.27
C ASP A 146 -14.92 2.61 -5.41
N PHE A 147 -15.21 3.42 -6.43
CA PHE A 147 -15.93 2.96 -7.63
C PHE A 147 -15.14 1.90 -8.41
N ILE A 148 -13.84 2.13 -8.64
CA ILE A 148 -12.96 1.17 -9.34
C ILE A 148 -12.86 -0.13 -8.54
N ASP A 149 -12.62 -0.04 -7.22
CA ASP A 149 -12.51 -1.19 -6.33
C ASP A 149 -13.81 -2.00 -6.29
N TYR A 150 -14.97 -1.32 -6.27
CA TYR A 150 -16.26 -1.98 -6.35
C TYR A 150 -16.42 -2.81 -7.63
N TRP A 151 -16.09 -2.24 -8.79
CA TRP A 151 -16.21 -2.94 -10.07
C TRP A 151 -15.18 -4.04 -10.20
N TYR A 152 -13.96 -3.82 -9.72
CA TYR A 152 -12.93 -4.84 -9.64
C TYR A 152 -13.43 -6.03 -8.83
N HIS A 153 -13.88 -5.81 -7.59
CA HIS A 153 -14.40 -6.85 -6.71
C HIS A 153 -15.58 -7.59 -7.35
N ARG A 154 -16.51 -6.84 -7.97
CA ARG A 154 -17.64 -7.44 -8.69
C ARG A 154 -17.20 -8.29 -9.88
N ALA A 155 -16.19 -7.86 -10.61
CA ALA A 155 -15.64 -8.62 -11.72
C ALA A 155 -14.93 -9.89 -11.21
N SER A 156 -14.26 -9.82 -10.06
CA SER A 156 -13.64 -10.96 -9.41
C SER A 156 -14.64 -12.03 -8.99
N HIS A 157 -15.85 -11.64 -8.60
CA HIS A 157 -16.94 -12.58 -8.35
C HIS A 157 -17.63 -13.10 -9.62
N ARG A 158 -17.44 -12.46 -10.77
CA ARG A 158 -18.15 -12.79 -12.02
C ARG A 158 -17.33 -13.66 -12.96
N PHE A 159 -16.03 -13.40 -13.09
CA PHE A 159 -15.17 -14.06 -14.06
C PHE A 159 -14.36 -15.19 -13.41
N HIS A 160 -14.41 -16.39 -14.00
CA HIS A 160 -13.88 -17.60 -13.38
C HIS A 160 -12.38 -17.52 -13.06
N TRP A 161 -11.57 -16.90 -13.92
CA TRP A 161 -10.13 -16.77 -13.70
C TRP A 161 -9.80 -15.74 -12.62
N TRP A 162 -10.50 -14.60 -12.55
CA TRP A 162 -10.32 -13.66 -11.44
C TRP A 162 -10.82 -14.25 -10.12
N TRP A 163 -11.90 -15.03 -10.14
CA TRP A 163 -12.35 -15.74 -8.94
C TRP A 163 -11.27 -16.66 -8.38
N GLN A 164 -10.48 -17.33 -9.22
CA GLN A 164 -9.39 -18.19 -8.73
C GLN A 164 -8.32 -17.41 -7.96
N LEU A 165 -8.07 -16.14 -8.32
CA LEU A 165 -7.17 -15.25 -7.59
C LEU A 165 -7.82 -14.74 -6.29
N HIS A 166 -9.07 -14.31 -6.40
CA HIS A 166 -9.83 -13.70 -5.30
C HIS A 166 -10.32 -14.72 -4.25
N ALA A 167 -10.40 -16.01 -4.60
CA ALA A 167 -10.85 -17.07 -3.69
C ALA A 167 -9.94 -17.24 -2.47
N LEU A 168 -8.67 -16.81 -2.55
CA LEU A 168 -7.77 -16.82 -1.39
C LEU A 168 -8.24 -15.86 -0.30
N HIS A 169 -8.75 -14.68 -0.67
CA HIS A 169 -9.36 -13.73 0.26
C HIS A 169 -10.59 -14.36 0.94
N HIS A 170 -11.49 -14.96 0.15
CA HIS A 170 -12.68 -15.67 0.67
C HIS A 170 -12.37 -16.95 1.44
N SER A 171 -11.12 -17.44 1.44
CA SER A 171 -10.73 -18.59 2.26
C SER A 171 -10.65 -18.26 3.75
N GLN A 172 -10.65 -16.97 4.10
CA GLN A 172 -10.69 -16.51 5.49
C GLN A 172 -12.07 -16.72 6.09
N THR A 173 -12.20 -17.74 6.93
CA THR A 173 -13.46 -18.09 7.61
C THR A 173 -13.61 -17.45 8.97
N ARG A 174 -12.57 -16.75 9.45
CA ARG A 174 -12.50 -16.14 10.78
C ARG A 174 -12.14 -14.68 10.62
N MET A 175 -12.92 -13.81 11.24
CA MET A 175 -12.69 -12.36 11.13
C MET A 175 -11.79 -11.91 12.27
N THR A 176 -10.63 -11.36 11.91
CA THR A 176 -9.74 -10.71 12.87
C THR A 176 -9.24 -9.36 12.39
N ALA A 177 -8.59 -8.60 13.26
CA ALA A 177 -7.93 -7.33 12.89
C ALA A 177 -6.87 -7.49 11.77
N TRP A 178 -6.45 -8.71 11.45
CA TRP A 178 -5.45 -9.02 10.41
C TRP A 178 -6.05 -9.59 9.13
N SER A 179 -7.36 -9.86 9.11
CA SER A 179 -7.99 -10.69 8.07
C SER A 179 -8.32 -9.93 6.78
N ASP A 180 -7.58 -8.86 6.48
CA ASP A 180 -7.79 -8.00 5.31
C ASP A 180 -6.88 -8.40 4.14
N ASP A 181 -5.60 -8.60 4.43
CA ASP A 181 -4.54 -8.64 3.41
C ASP A 181 -4.27 -10.03 2.80
N ARG A 182 -5.12 -11.04 3.02
CA ARG A 182 -4.87 -12.40 2.48
C ARG A 182 -5.31 -12.52 1.02
N ASN A 183 -4.65 -11.77 0.15
CA ASN A 183 -4.91 -11.77 -1.28
C ASN A 183 -3.85 -12.58 -2.03
N HIS A 184 -4.18 -12.98 -3.25
CA HIS A 184 -3.20 -13.58 -4.13
C HIS A 184 -2.29 -12.48 -4.70
N ILE A 185 -0.98 -12.73 -4.76
CA ILE A 185 0.05 -11.80 -5.26
C ILE A 185 -0.33 -11.22 -6.65
N VAL A 186 -0.94 -12.04 -7.51
CA VAL A 186 -1.43 -11.58 -8.83
C VAL A 186 -2.70 -10.72 -8.75
N ASP A 187 -3.59 -11.01 -7.80
CA ASP A 187 -4.79 -10.19 -7.56
C ASP A 187 -4.36 -8.78 -7.15
N GLU A 188 -3.37 -8.71 -6.26
CA GLU A 188 -2.74 -7.48 -5.85
C GLU A 188 -2.12 -6.68 -6.99
N PHE A 189 -1.44 -7.33 -7.95
CA PHE A 189 -0.88 -6.60 -9.09
C PHE A 189 -1.94 -5.87 -9.92
N VAL A 190 -3.15 -6.43 -10.00
CA VAL A 190 -4.24 -5.80 -10.77
C VAL A 190 -4.81 -4.59 -10.02
N ILE A 191 -4.83 -4.63 -8.68
CA ILE A 191 -5.36 -3.56 -7.83
C ILE A 191 -4.32 -2.45 -7.60
N LEU A 192 -3.08 -2.82 -7.27
CA LEU A 192 -2.05 -1.90 -6.74
C LEU A 192 -1.53 -0.84 -7.72
N ARG A 193 -1.87 -0.91 -9.01
CA ARG A 193 -1.53 0.14 -10.00
C ARG A 193 -2.60 0.38 -11.06
N ALA A 194 -3.87 0.36 -10.65
CA ALA A 194 -4.92 0.98 -11.46
C ALA A 194 -4.93 2.52 -11.38
N LEU A 195 -4.10 3.12 -10.51
CA LEU A 195 -3.93 4.58 -10.33
C LEU A 195 -2.46 4.96 -10.13
#